data_AF-A0A4S8NUN3-F1
#
_entry.id   AF-A0A4S8NUN3-F1
#
_cell.length_a   1.000
_cell.length_b   1.000
_cell.length_c   1.000
_cell.angle_alpha   90.00
_cell.angle_beta   90.00
_cell.angle_gamma   90.00
#
_symmetry.space_group_name_H-M   'P 1'
#
loop_
_entity.id
_entity.type
_entity.pdbx_description
1 polymer ?
#
loop_
_entity_poly.entity_id
_entity_poly.type
_entity_poly.pdbx_seq_one_letter_code
_entity_poly.pdbx_strand_id
1 'polypeptide(L)'
;MNMNILSGKWIGDLRGTIYANAFAEVRSENGKATIELRVNAPGKPLILCGPIQMDVDGKVSGTLRPTQTPEHLNRDMVATITFSSISEDRLEAEWGLDDGNAGLLALVRFNTQDASRSNLAPASPIQQIHKTRQLPKITLYRDQIKELVEILKSSIETPFEVVIAVNSDRKGLKRLASNFWDIPNLPAEAQSLSLSISEPGEGVNRQITINVSEEDSSFNVVGRDEIWVSGTTIEIEEALRSKSSRVRWLYEKHGLNINSVAFLTTLALLPDLSIGQRFILIGITIILALGLKKLHDSTTAVRIFLKKDYKEASYIDVPRLATTLAGAAILALIGGTYRLLTDGSAQRVVEWLVSN
;
A
#
# COMPACT_ATOMS: atom_id res chain seq x y z
N MET A 1 -44.41 5.26 -9.78
CA MET A 1 -43.39 4.62 -10.64
C MET A 1 -43.63 3.12 -10.63
N ASN A 2 -43.52 2.42 -11.76
CA ASN A 2 -43.84 1.00 -11.84
C ASN A 2 -42.64 0.17 -11.35
N MET A 3 -42.72 -0.49 -10.19
CA MET A 3 -41.61 -1.28 -9.61
C MET A 3 -41.13 -2.41 -10.53
N ASN A 4 -41.94 -2.78 -11.54
CA ASN A 4 -41.57 -3.76 -12.55
C ASN A 4 -40.36 -3.35 -13.41
N ILE A 5 -40.01 -2.06 -13.49
CA ILE A 5 -38.80 -1.59 -14.21
C ILE A 5 -37.53 -2.12 -13.55
N LEU A 6 -37.54 -2.32 -12.23
CA LEU A 6 -36.40 -2.85 -11.48
C LEU A 6 -36.22 -4.36 -11.70
N SER A 7 -37.26 -5.08 -12.09
CA SER A 7 -37.24 -6.53 -12.22
C SER A 7 -36.27 -7.00 -13.30
N GLY A 8 -35.35 -7.88 -12.91
CA GLY A 8 -34.37 -8.44 -13.82
C GLY A 8 -33.05 -8.79 -13.16
N LYS A 9 -32.10 -9.18 -14.00
CA LYS A 9 -30.71 -9.41 -13.63
C LYS A 9 -29.88 -8.20 -14.05
N TRP A 10 -28.99 -7.80 -13.16
CA TRP A 10 -28.19 -6.60 -13.32
C TRP A 10 -26.74 -6.91 -12.96
N ILE A 11 -25.80 -6.33 -13.70
CA ILE A 11 -24.36 -6.52 -13.50
C ILE A 11 -23.71 -5.14 -13.45
N GLY A 12 -22.75 -4.97 -12.55
CA GLY A 12 -21.93 -3.78 -12.52
C GLY A 12 -20.99 -3.80 -11.33
N ASP A 13 -20.79 -2.64 -10.72
CA ASP A 13 -19.74 -2.46 -9.72
C ASP A 13 -20.25 -1.72 -8.48
N LEU A 14 -19.72 -2.14 -7.34
CA LEU A 14 -19.78 -1.44 -6.07
C LEU A 14 -18.49 -0.63 -5.92
N ARG A 15 -18.62 0.67 -5.65
CA ARG A 15 -17.54 1.67 -5.64
C ARG A 15 -17.61 2.48 -4.35
N GLY A 16 -16.48 2.98 -3.84
CA GLY A 16 -16.42 3.79 -2.62
C GLY A 16 -15.38 3.28 -1.64
N THR A 17 -15.75 3.06 -0.37
CA THR A 17 -14.81 2.50 0.61
C THR A 17 -14.42 1.05 0.29
N ILE A 18 -15.29 0.34 -0.42
CA ILE A 18 -15.09 -1.02 -0.96
C ILE A 18 -15.26 -0.96 -2.48
N TYR A 19 -14.40 -1.69 -3.21
CA TYR A 19 -14.50 -1.89 -4.65
C TYR A 19 -14.71 -3.37 -4.95
N ALA A 20 -15.79 -3.70 -5.64
CA ALA A 20 -16.10 -5.08 -5.98
C ALA A 20 -17.08 -5.17 -7.15
N ASN A 21 -17.00 -6.24 -7.92
CA ASN A 21 -18.00 -6.56 -8.93
C ASN A 21 -19.30 -6.96 -8.21
N ALA A 22 -20.41 -6.46 -8.73
CA ALA A 22 -21.75 -6.67 -8.19
C ALA A 22 -22.65 -7.34 -9.23
N PHE A 23 -23.39 -8.35 -8.79
CA PHE A 23 -24.50 -8.94 -9.52
C PHE A 23 -25.76 -8.77 -8.68
N ALA A 24 -26.80 -8.14 -9.23
CA ALA A 24 -28.07 -7.98 -8.54
C ALA A 24 -29.19 -8.70 -9.29
N GLU A 25 -30.02 -9.42 -8.57
CA GLU A 25 -31.26 -9.99 -9.08
C GLU A 25 -32.43 -9.38 -8.31
N VAL A 26 -33.31 -8.67 -9.03
CA VAL A 26 -34.51 -8.09 -8.46
C VAL A 26 -35.71 -8.92 -8.90
N ARG A 27 -36.43 -9.47 -7.93
CA ARG A 27 -37.65 -10.24 -8.12
C ARG A 27 -38.84 -9.44 -7.60
N SER A 28 -39.88 -9.33 -8.41
CA SER A 28 -41.15 -8.72 -8.02
C SER A 28 -42.20 -9.83 -7.93
N GLU A 29 -42.63 -10.14 -6.71
CA GLU A 29 -43.70 -11.11 -6.44
C GLU A 29 -44.78 -10.41 -5.61
N ASN A 30 -46.04 -10.53 -6.04
CA ASN A 30 -47.20 -9.97 -5.32
C ASN A 30 -47.07 -8.48 -4.96
N GLY A 31 -46.45 -7.68 -5.82
CA GLY A 31 -46.26 -6.23 -5.61
C GLY A 31 -45.16 -5.86 -4.62
N LYS A 32 -44.36 -6.83 -4.14
CA LYS A 32 -43.17 -6.60 -3.32
C LYS A 32 -41.92 -6.92 -4.14
N ALA A 33 -41.03 -5.94 -4.26
CA ALA A 33 -39.73 -6.13 -4.88
C ALA A 33 -38.70 -6.57 -3.83
N THR A 34 -37.98 -7.64 -4.12
CA THR A 34 -36.85 -8.14 -3.31
C THR A 34 -35.60 -8.12 -4.17
N ILE A 35 -34.48 -7.65 -3.62
CA ILE A 35 -33.18 -7.64 -4.29
C ILE A 35 -32.23 -8.60 -3.59
N GLU A 36 -31.57 -9.43 -4.39
CA GLU A 36 -30.42 -10.22 -4.01
C GLU A 36 -29.18 -9.63 -4.67
N LEU A 37 -28.28 -9.06 -3.86
CA LEU A 37 -27.03 -8.46 -4.31
C LEU A 37 -25.86 -9.37 -3.94
N ARG A 38 -25.11 -9.83 -4.93
CA ARG A 38 -23.89 -10.63 -4.79
C ARG A 38 -22.69 -9.77 -5.10
N VAL A 39 -21.79 -9.63 -4.14
CA VAL A 39 -20.60 -8.79 -4.23
C VAL A 39 -19.36 -9.66 -4.14
N ASN A 40 -18.47 -9.55 -5.10
CA ASN A 40 -17.21 -10.29 -5.12
C ASN A 40 -16.21 -9.66 -4.12
N ALA A 41 -16.26 -10.10 -2.87
CA ALA A 41 -15.31 -9.72 -1.82
C ALA A 41 -14.14 -10.73 -1.77
N PRO A 42 -12.94 -10.32 -1.30
CA PRO A 42 -11.80 -11.23 -1.16
C PRO A 42 -12.15 -12.46 -0.32
N GLY A 43 -11.97 -13.66 -0.88
CA GLY A 43 -12.18 -14.95 -0.21
C GLY A 43 -13.50 -15.65 -0.57
N LYS A 44 -14.65 -15.03 -0.30
CA LYS A 44 -15.98 -15.58 -0.63
C LYS A 44 -16.96 -14.47 -1.05
N PRO A 45 -17.87 -14.73 -2.00
CA PRO A 45 -18.87 -13.75 -2.40
C PRO A 45 -19.81 -13.43 -1.24
N LEU A 46 -20.01 -12.13 -0.98
CA LEU A 46 -20.98 -11.64 -0.02
C LEU A 46 -22.36 -11.59 -0.69
N ILE A 47 -23.35 -12.25 -0.12
CA ILE A 47 -24.73 -12.27 -0.63
C ILE A 47 -25.62 -11.52 0.35
N LEU A 48 -26.17 -10.39 -0.10
CA LEU A 48 -27.07 -9.51 0.64
C LEU A 48 -28.47 -9.64 0.04
N CYS A 49 -29.49 -9.82 0.88
CA CYS A 49 -30.87 -9.92 0.43
C CYS A 49 -31.79 -9.04 1.29
N GLY A 50 -32.78 -8.42 0.66
CA GLY A 50 -33.76 -7.61 1.38
C GLY A 50 -34.83 -6.97 0.50
N PRO A 51 -35.90 -6.45 1.12
CA PRO A 51 -36.98 -5.79 0.39
C PRO A 51 -36.54 -4.41 -0.12
N ILE A 52 -37.04 -4.04 -1.30
CA ILE A 52 -37.00 -2.67 -1.82
C ILE A 52 -38.37 -2.03 -1.58
N GLN A 53 -38.34 -0.80 -1.08
CA GLN A 53 -39.53 0.01 -0.79
C GLN A 53 -39.41 1.35 -1.52
N MET A 54 -40.55 1.89 -1.94
CA MET A 54 -40.64 3.26 -2.44
C MET A 54 -41.22 4.12 -1.33
N ASP A 55 -40.50 5.17 -0.96
CA ASP A 55 -40.94 6.15 0.04
C ASP A 55 -42.01 7.08 -0.55
N VAL A 56 -42.67 7.84 0.33
CA VAL A 56 -43.70 8.84 0.00
C VAL A 56 -43.17 9.91 -0.97
N ASP A 57 -41.88 10.23 -0.87
CA ASP A 57 -41.18 11.18 -1.75
C ASP A 57 -40.77 10.56 -3.10
N GLY A 58 -41.16 9.32 -3.39
CA GLY A 58 -40.83 8.62 -4.63
C GLY A 58 -39.41 8.08 -4.71
N LYS A 59 -38.61 8.23 -3.65
CA LYS A 59 -37.28 7.61 -3.53
C LYS A 59 -37.42 6.11 -3.33
N VAL A 60 -36.56 5.35 -4.00
CA VAL A 60 -36.54 3.89 -3.87
C VAL A 60 -35.34 3.48 -3.04
N SER A 61 -35.56 2.70 -1.99
CA SER A 61 -34.51 2.24 -1.08
C SER A 61 -34.71 0.79 -0.64
N GLY A 62 -33.62 0.10 -0.34
CA GLY A 62 -33.63 -1.26 0.18
C GLY A 62 -32.76 -1.42 1.42
N THR A 63 -33.22 -2.23 2.36
CA THR A 63 -32.44 -2.63 3.55
C THR A 63 -32.09 -4.10 3.42
N LEU A 64 -30.80 -4.40 3.24
CA LEU A 64 -30.30 -5.74 2.95
C LEU A 64 -29.55 -6.34 4.12
N ARG A 65 -29.67 -7.66 4.27
CA ARG A 65 -28.96 -8.44 5.27
C ARG A 65 -28.21 -9.62 4.64
N PRO A 66 -27.06 -10.04 5.19
CA PRO A 66 -26.33 -11.21 4.70
C PRO A 66 -27.19 -12.47 4.77
N THR A 67 -27.31 -13.19 3.65
CA THR A 67 -28.00 -14.49 3.60
C THR A 67 -27.10 -15.63 4.08
N GLN A 68 -25.78 -15.46 3.94
CA GLN A 68 -24.75 -16.31 4.50
C GLN A 68 -23.68 -15.41 5.10
N THR A 69 -23.27 -15.66 6.34
CA THR A 69 -22.24 -14.86 7.02
C THR A 69 -20.88 -15.54 6.83
N PRO A 70 -19.93 -14.95 6.09
CA PRO A 70 -18.52 -15.35 6.18
C PRO A 70 -18.04 -15.24 7.64
N GLU A 71 -17.12 -16.11 8.09
CA GLU A 71 -16.61 -16.12 9.49
C GLU A 71 -16.06 -14.76 9.98
N HIS A 72 -15.76 -13.83 9.06
CA HIS A 72 -15.19 -12.52 9.34
C HIS A 72 -16.18 -11.35 9.29
N LEU A 73 -17.46 -11.58 9.01
CA LEU A 73 -18.49 -10.54 8.94
C LEU A 73 -19.46 -10.61 10.13
N ASN A 74 -19.88 -9.45 10.64
CA ASN A 74 -20.87 -9.36 11.70
C ASN A 74 -22.24 -9.86 11.19
N ARG A 75 -22.87 -10.80 11.91
CA ARG A 75 -24.21 -11.33 11.57
C ARG A 75 -25.29 -10.24 11.54
N ASP A 76 -25.07 -9.16 12.26
CA ASP A 76 -26.02 -8.06 12.39
C ASP A 76 -25.76 -6.91 11.41
N MET A 77 -24.82 -7.08 10.46
CA MET A 77 -24.52 -6.05 9.47
C MET A 77 -25.76 -5.74 8.62
N VAL A 78 -26.14 -4.47 8.56
CA VAL A 78 -27.23 -3.98 7.72
C VAL A 78 -26.66 -3.09 6.63
N ALA A 79 -26.95 -3.44 5.37
CA ALA A 79 -26.63 -2.60 4.22
C ALA A 79 -27.86 -1.83 3.78
N THR A 80 -27.72 -0.53 3.56
CA THR A 80 -28.75 0.32 2.98
C THR A 80 -28.38 0.65 1.54
N ILE A 81 -29.33 0.53 0.62
CA ILE A 81 -29.18 0.95 -0.77
C ILE A 81 -30.26 1.99 -1.08
N THR A 82 -29.87 3.13 -1.62
CA THR A 82 -30.80 4.19 -2.03
C THR A 82 -30.58 4.49 -3.50
N PHE A 83 -31.58 4.25 -4.34
CA PHE A 83 -31.47 4.48 -5.77
C PHE A 83 -31.59 5.97 -6.09
N SER A 84 -30.57 6.51 -6.74
CA SER A 84 -30.52 7.89 -7.22
C SER A 84 -31.10 8.01 -8.63
N SER A 85 -30.96 6.96 -9.47
CA SER A 85 -31.49 6.91 -10.83
C SER A 85 -31.92 5.49 -11.20
N ILE A 86 -33.09 5.37 -11.83
CA ILE A 86 -33.67 4.09 -12.28
C ILE A 86 -34.15 4.26 -13.72
N SER A 87 -33.52 3.55 -14.65
CA SER A 87 -33.98 3.40 -16.03
C SER A 87 -34.17 1.92 -16.39
N GLU A 88 -34.65 1.61 -17.60
CA GLU A 88 -34.84 0.24 -18.07
C GLU A 88 -33.53 -0.53 -18.25
N ASP A 89 -32.40 0.16 -18.35
CA ASP A 89 -31.10 -0.37 -18.75
C ASP A 89 -29.99 -0.04 -17.76
N ARG A 90 -30.21 0.92 -16.85
CA ARG A 90 -29.24 1.35 -15.83
C ARG A 90 -29.89 1.62 -14.49
N LEU A 91 -29.24 1.18 -13.42
CA LEU A 91 -29.55 1.54 -12.03
C LEU A 91 -28.34 2.20 -11.41
N GLU A 92 -28.56 3.35 -10.78
CA GLU A 92 -27.57 4.03 -9.95
C GLU A 92 -28.12 4.15 -8.54
N ALA A 93 -27.30 3.78 -7.57
CA ALA A 93 -27.64 3.83 -6.17
C ALA A 93 -26.44 4.21 -5.31
N GLU A 94 -26.74 4.71 -4.12
CA GLU A 94 -25.77 4.85 -3.04
C GLU A 94 -25.94 3.65 -2.10
N TRP A 95 -24.83 3.06 -1.66
CA TRP A 95 -24.84 2.00 -0.66
C TRP A 95 -24.14 2.48 0.61
N GLY A 96 -24.57 1.96 1.76
CA GLY A 96 -23.96 2.23 3.06
C GLY A 96 -24.09 1.03 3.99
N LEU A 97 -23.09 0.83 4.84
CA LEU A 97 -23.07 -0.12 5.95
C LEU A 97 -23.14 0.65 7.28
N ASP A 98 -23.58 -0.05 8.31
CA ASP A 98 -23.65 0.44 9.69
C ASP A 98 -22.28 0.82 10.30
N ASP A 99 -21.20 0.25 9.78
CA ASP A 99 -19.81 0.55 10.18
C ASP A 99 -19.22 1.83 9.53
N GLY A 100 -20.02 2.53 8.70
CA GLY A 100 -19.64 3.76 8.02
C GLY A 100 -18.95 3.55 6.66
N ASN A 101 -18.84 2.32 6.16
CA ASN A 101 -18.48 2.06 4.77
C ASN A 101 -19.64 2.47 3.84
N ALA A 102 -19.33 3.15 2.75
CA ALA A 102 -20.36 3.63 1.81
C ALA A 102 -19.77 3.92 0.43
N GLY A 103 -20.66 4.13 -0.53
CA GLY A 103 -20.30 4.65 -1.85
C GLY A 103 -21.40 4.46 -2.88
N LEU A 104 -21.00 4.24 -4.14
CA LEU A 104 -21.89 4.15 -5.29
C LEU A 104 -22.01 2.71 -5.80
N LEU A 105 -23.20 2.36 -6.24
CA LEU A 105 -23.55 1.12 -6.90
C LEU A 105 -24.09 1.47 -8.28
N ALA A 106 -23.38 1.06 -9.33
CA ALA A 106 -23.78 1.29 -10.71
C ALA A 106 -24.01 -0.07 -11.38
N LEU A 107 -25.22 -0.30 -11.87
CA LEU A 107 -25.63 -1.56 -12.47
C LEU A 107 -26.23 -1.34 -13.86
N VAL A 108 -25.98 -2.28 -14.76
CA VAL A 108 -26.52 -2.33 -16.12
C VAL A 108 -27.33 -3.61 -16.30
N ARG A 109 -28.42 -3.55 -17.04
CA ARG A 109 -29.31 -4.70 -17.23
C ARG A 109 -28.61 -5.80 -18.03
N PHE A 110 -28.66 -7.01 -17.52
CA PHE A 110 -28.13 -8.18 -18.22
C PHE A 110 -29.19 -8.73 -19.18
N ASN A 111 -29.01 -8.48 -20.48
CA ASN A 111 -29.86 -9.04 -21.53
C ASN A 111 -29.20 -10.28 -22.16
N THR A 112 -29.84 -11.45 -22.04
CA THR A 112 -29.34 -12.69 -22.65
C THR A 112 -29.49 -12.72 -24.17
N GLN A 113 -30.26 -11.80 -24.78
CA GLN A 113 -30.41 -11.74 -26.23
C GLN A 113 -29.18 -11.17 -26.96
N ASP A 114 -28.34 -10.38 -26.27
CA ASP A 114 -27.10 -9.85 -26.85
C ASP A 114 -25.94 -10.86 -26.81
N ALA A 115 -26.01 -11.88 -25.96
CA ALA A 115 -25.02 -12.95 -25.91
C ALA A 115 -25.05 -13.84 -27.18
N SER A 116 -26.19 -13.90 -27.88
CA SER A 116 -26.37 -14.70 -29.09
C SER A 116 -26.09 -13.92 -30.39
N ARG A 117 -25.73 -12.63 -30.31
CA ARG A 117 -25.40 -11.78 -31.47
C ARG A 117 -23.94 -11.34 -31.54
N SER A 118 -23.05 -12.01 -30.82
CA SER A 118 -21.61 -11.81 -31.00
C SER A 118 -21.06 -12.63 -32.16
N ASN A 119 -21.40 -12.26 -33.39
CA ASN A 119 -20.43 -12.27 -34.50
C ASN A 119 -19.48 -11.06 -34.36
N LEU A 120 -19.11 -10.71 -33.11
CA LEU A 120 -18.03 -9.77 -32.87
C LEU A 120 -16.78 -10.48 -33.37
N ALA A 121 -16.12 -9.89 -34.37
CA ALA A 121 -14.70 -10.11 -34.59
C ALA A 121 -14.02 -10.21 -33.21
N PRO A 122 -13.09 -11.16 -33.00
CA PRO A 122 -12.53 -11.42 -31.67
C PRO A 122 -12.17 -10.08 -31.04
N ALA A 123 -12.89 -9.71 -29.97
CA ALA A 123 -12.68 -8.44 -29.29
C ALA A 123 -11.18 -8.39 -29.01
N SER A 124 -10.49 -7.41 -29.60
CA SER A 124 -9.05 -7.31 -29.46
C SER A 124 -8.73 -7.39 -27.97
N PRO A 125 -7.81 -8.28 -27.56
CA PRO A 125 -7.59 -8.55 -26.15
C PRO A 125 -7.39 -7.24 -25.41
N ILE A 126 -8.16 -7.01 -24.34
CA ILE A 126 -8.04 -5.82 -23.51
C ILE A 126 -6.66 -5.90 -22.86
N GLN A 127 -5.75 -5.04 -23.31
CA GLN A 127 -4.40 -4.98 -22.79
C GLN A 127 -4.40 -4.14 -21.50
N GLN A 128 -4.05 -4.78 -20.39
CA GLN A 128 -3.80 -4.10 -19.12
C GLN A 128 -2.30 -3.92 -18.94
N ILE A 129 -1.88 -2.67 -18.76
CA ILE A 129 -0.48 -2.31 -18.56
C ILE A 129 -0.29 -2.05 -17.07
N HIS A 130 0.74 -2.67 -16.52
CA HIS A 130 1.07 -2.64 -15.10
C HIS A 130 2.52 -2.21 -14.94
N LYS A 131 2.76 -1.11 -14.23
CA LYS A 131 4.11 -0.67 -13.87
C LYS A 131 4.21 -0.55 -12.36
N THR A 132 5.06 -1.40 -11.78
CA THR A 132 5.41 -1.37 -10.36
C THR A 132 6.86 -0.92 -10.20
N ARG A 133 7.09 -0.08 -9.20
CA ARG A 133 8.41 0.41 -8.82
C ARG A 133 8.56 0.31 -7.31
N GLN A 134 9.72 -0.21 -6.91
CA GLN A 134 10.12 -0.27 -5.51
C GLN A 134 10.62 1.11 -5.08
N LEU A 135 10.20 1.54 -3.89
CA LEU A 135 10.56 2.79 -3.28
C LEU A 135 11.68 2.59 -2.27
N PRO A 136 12.62 3.55 -2.16
CA PRO A 136 13.52 3.55 -1.03
C PRO A 136 12.74 3.72 0.28
N LYS A 137 13.38 3.39 1.40
CA LYS A 137 12.77 3.68 2.69
C LYS A 137 12.71 5.20 2.84
N ILE A 138 11.51 5.74 2.96
CA ILE A 138 11.29 7.18 3.06
C ILE A 138 10.69 7.55 4.40
N THR A 139 10.96 8.78 4.82
CA THR A 139 10.25 9.41 5.92
C THR A 139 9.23 10.36 5.33
N LEU A 140 7.96 10.14 5.63
CA LEU A 140 6.86 10.96 5.13
C LEU A 140 6.28 11.78 6.26
N TYR A 141 6.26 13.10 6.06
CA TYR A 141 5.57 14.04 6.95
C TYR A 141 4.15 14.32 6.46
N ARG A 142 3.29 14.78 7.36
CA ARG A 142 1.88 15.08 7.07
C ARG A 142 1.68 15.94 5.81
N ASP A 143 2.42 17.04 5.70
CA ASP A 143 2.27 17.97 4.58
C ASP A 143 2.74 17.34 3.26
N GLN A 144 3.75 16.47 3.31
CA GLN A 144 4.21 15.70 2.15
C GLN A 144 3.18 14.65 1.72
N ILE A 145 2.47 14.01 2.65
CA ILE A 145 1.37 13.08 2.34
C ILE A 145 0.25 13.85 1.63
N LYS A 146 -0.09 15.06 2.08
CA LYS A 146 -1.07 15.93 1.40
C LYS A 146 -0.62 16.30 -0.01
N GLU A 147 0.64 16.66 -0.18
CA GLU A 147 1.19 16.95 -1.51
C GLU A 147 1.11 15.72 -2.44
N LEU A 148 1.42 14.52 -1.94
CA LEU A 148 1.24 13.29 -2.72
C LEU A 148 -0.22 13.03 -3.09
N VAL A 149 -1.16 13.34 -2.20
CA VAL A 149 -2.60 13.25 -2.49
C VAL A 149 -2.98 14.18 -3.63
N GLU A 150 -2.49 15.43 -3.63
CA GLU A 150 -2.76 16.38 -4.72
C GLU A 150 -2.16 15.91 -6.04
N ILE A 151 -0.92 15.38 -6.03
CA ILE A 151 -0.27 14.82 -7.23
C ILE A 151 -1.08 13.64 -7.78
N LEU A 152 -1.51 12.72 -6.91
CA LEU A 152 -2.35 11.58 -7.32
C LEU A 152 -3.67 12.04 -7.96
N LYS A 153 -4.27 13.10 -7.40
CA LYS A 153 -5.51 13.68 -7.89
C LYS A 153 -5.31 14.43 -9.23
N SER A 154 -4.15 15.04 -9.46
CA SER A 154 -3.86 15.67 -10.76
C SER A 154 -3.49 14.66 -11.85
N SER A 155 -2.88 13.51 -11.51
CA SER A 155 -2.49 12.50 -12.50
C SER A 155 -3.68 11.72 -13.09
N ILE A 156 -4.81 11.70 -12.40
CA ILE A 156 -6.08 11.14 -12.87
C ILE A 156 -7.10 12.27 -12.79
N GLU A 157 -7.31 13.04 -13.87
CA GLU A 157 -8.25 14.17 -13.92
C GLU A 157 -9.71 13.73 -13.69
N THR A 158 -10.07 13.45 -12.43
CA THR A 158 -11.26 12.68 -12.11
C THR A 158 -11.96 13.21 -10.86
N PRO A 159 -13.30 13.09 -10.74
CA PRO A 159 -14.01 13.50 -9.54
C PRO A 159 -13.78 12.55 -8.35
N PHE A 160 -13.15 11.39 -8.56
CA PHE A 160 -12.84 10.46 -7.48
C PHE A 160 -11.77 11.01 -6.55
N GLU A 161 -11.93 10.71 -5.26
CA GLU A 161 -10.98 11.12 -4.25
C GLU A 161 -9.96 10.03 -3.93
N VAL A 162 -8.76 10.46 -3.54
CA VAL A 162 -7.72 9.57 -3.03
C VAL A 162 -8.20 8.94 -1.73
N VAL A 163 -8.07 7.63 -1.62
CA VAL A 163 -8.29 6.87 -0.40
C VAL A 163 -6.97 6.79 0.37
N ILE A 164 -7.00 7.20 1.64
CA ILE A 164 -5.88 7.09 2.57
C ILE A 164 -6.20 5.93 3.52
N ALA A 165 -5.34 4.92 3.52
CA ALA A 165 -5.35 3.85 4.51
C ALA A 165 -4.06 3.89 5.32
N VAL A 166 -4.16 3.89 6.65
CA VAL A 166 -3.02 3.80 7.56
C VAL A 166 -3.20 2.65 8.52
N ASN A 167 -2.11 1.97 8.84
CA ASN A 167 -2.08 1.00 9.93
C ASN A 167 -1.25 1.55 11.10
N SER A 168 -1.79 1.41 12.31
CA SER A 168 -1.14 1.83 13.55
C SER A 168 -1.40 0.76 14.63
N ASP A 169 -0.58 0.73 15.68
CA ASP A 169 -0.62 -0.25 16.78
C ASP A 169 -2.02 -0.51 17.37
N ARG A 170 -2.96 0.45 17.22
CA ARG A 170 -4.28 0.40 17.83
C ARG A 170 -5.41 0.09 16.86
N LYS A 171 -5.27 0.38 15.56
CA LYS A 171 -6.28 0.12 14.52
C LYS A 171 -5.78 0.51 13.12
N GLY A 172 -6.31 -0.18 12.10
CA GLY A 172 -6.31 0.29 10.71
C GLY A 172 -7.39 1.36 10.49
N LEU A 173 -7.03 2.46 9.85
CA LEU A 173 -7.94 3.55 9.46
C LEU A 173 -7.95 3.66 7.94
N LYS A 174 -9.14 3.73 7.33
CA LYS A 174 -9.29 3.93 5.88
C LYS A 174 -10.39 4.96 5.63
N ARG A 175 -10.04 6.08 5.01
CA ARG A 175 -10.96 7.20 4.69
C ARG A 175 -10.56 7.89 3.39
N LEU A 176 -11.49 8.65 2.83
CA LEU A 176 -11.20 9.58 1.74
C LEU A 176 -10.30 10.72 2.23
N ALA A 177 -9.44 11.24 1.36
CA ALA A 177 -8.46 12.24 1.71
C ALA A 177 -9.06 13.56 2.23
N SER A 178 -10.24 13.94 1.72
CA SER A 178 -11.01 15.10 2.21
C SER A 178 -11.31 15.02 3.70
N ASN A 179 -11.74 13.84 4.16
CA ASN A 179 -12.22 13.60 5.52
C ASN A 179 -11.15 13.00 6.45
N PHE A 180 -10.04 12.49 5.91
CA PHE A 180 -9.03 11.77 6.69
C PHE A 180 -8.38 12.66 7.76
N TRP A 181 -8.18 13.93 7.44
CA TRP A 181 -7.47 14.87 8.32
C TRP A 181 -8.30 15.40 9.49
N ASP A 182 -9.62 15.20 9.44
CA ASP A 182 -10.59 15.65 10.44
C ASP A 182 -10.85 14.59 11.53
N ILE A 183 -10.23 13.41 11.39
CA ILE A 183 -10.36 12.33 12.37
C ILE A 183 -9.80 12.80 13.73
N PRO A 184 -10.61 12.81 14.80
CA PRO A 184 -10.12 13.14 16.12
C PRO A 184 -9.13 12.07 16.59
N ASN A 185 -8.06 12.50 17.25
CA ASN A 185 -7.03 11.61 17.81
C ASN A 185 -6.30 10.73 16.77
N LEU A 186 -6.01 11.26 15.59
CA LEU A 186 -5.06 10.63 14.65
C LEU A 186 -3.77 10.20 15.38
N PRO A 187 -3.27 8.97 15.14
CA PRO A 187 -2.03 8.52 15.75
C PRO A 187 -0.88 9.43 15.31
N ALA A 188 0.13 9.59 16.16
CA ALA A 188 1.28 10.44 15.83
C ALA A 188 2.07 9.87 14.64
N GLU A 189 2.26 8.55 14.65
CA GLU A 189 2.99 7.79 13.66
C GLU A 189 2.15 6.61 13.15
N ALA A 190 2.38 6.22 11.90
CA ALA A 190 1.82 5.02 11.28
C ALA A 190 2.93 4.04 10.89
N GLN A 191 2.65 2.75 10.99
CA GLN A 191 3.54 1.67 10.55
C GLN A 191 3.49 1.49 9.03
N SER A 192 2.29 1.71 8.46
CA SER A 192 2.11 1.68 7.01
C SER A 192 1.10 2.72 6.55
N LEU A 193 1.28 3.16 5.31
CA LEU A 193 0.43 4.08 4.58
C LEU A 193 0.17 3.50 3.19
N SER A 194 -1.09 3.49 2.79
CA SER A 194 -1.50 3.23 1.41
C SER A 194 -2.32 4.41 0.92
N LEU A 195 -1.90 4.99 -0.19
CA LEU A 195 -2.64 6.00 -0.94
C LEU A 195 -3.11 5.35 -2.23
N SER A 196 -4.41 5.38 -2.51
CA SER A 196 -4.92 4.84 -3.76
C SER A 196 -5.98 5.72 -4.38
N ILE A 197 -5.92 5.84 -5.70
CA ILE A 197 -6.95 6.49 -6.51
C ILE A 197 -7.25 5.58 -7.70
N SER A 198 -8.52 5.42 -8.02
CA SER A 198 -8.98 4.54 -9.07
C SER A 198 -10.12 5.19 -9.83
N GLU A 199 -9.91 5.37 -11.13
CA GLU A 199 -10.91 5.80 -12.09
C GLU A 199 -11.35 4.57 -12.93
N PRO A 200 -12.65 4.27 -12.97
CA PRO A 200 -13.18 3.21 -13.80
C PRO A 200 -13.05 3.59 -15.28
N GLY A 201 -12.38 2.74 -16.06
CA GLY A 201 -12.22 2.92 -17.51
C GLY A 201 -13.03 1.93 -18.31
N GLU A 202 -13.11 2.12 -19.63
CA GLU A 202 -13.69 1.15 -20.55
C GLU A 202 -12.79 -0.11 -20.64
N GLY A 203 -13.07 -1.08 -19.76
CA GLY A 203 -12.44 -2.39 -19.69
C GLY A 203 -11.29 -2.53 -18.68
N VAL A 204 -10.48 -1.47 -18.48
CA VAL A 204 -9.38 -1.45 -17.50
C VAL A 204 -9.45 -0.14 -16.71
N ASN A 205 -9.42 -0.25 -15.38
CA ASN A 205 -9.38 0.92 -14.50
C ASN A 205 -8.01 1.61 -14.59
N ARG A 206 -8.01 2.94 -14.57
CA ARG A 206 -6.81 3.72 -14.28
C ARG A 206 -6.65 3.78 -12.78
N GLN A 207 -5.60 3.16 -12.28
CA GLN A 207 -5.36 3.07 -10.85
C GLN A 207 -3.93 3.44 -10.53
N ILE A 208 -3.76 4.28 -9.51
CA ILE A 208 -2.47 4.53 -8.89
C ILE A 208 -2.56 4.09 -7.44
N THR A 209 -1.54 3.39 -6.95
CA THR A 209 -1.45 2.95 -5.57
C THR A 209 -0.03 3.13 -5.07
N ILE A 210 0.15 3.87 -3.99
CA ILE A 210 1.42 4.06 -3.30
C ILE A 210 1.30 3.36 -1.96
N ASN A 211 2.17 2.39 -1.71
CA ASN A 211 2.29 1.70 -0.43
C ASN A 211 3.64 2.04 0.20
N VAL A 212 3.61 2.43 1.46
CA VAL A 212 4.80 2.77 2.24
C VAL A 212 4.71 2.00 3.54
N SER A 213 5.66 1.12 3.78
CA SER A 213 5.80 0.35 5.00
C SER A 213 7.27 -0.01 5.23
N GLU A 214 7.62 -0.45 6.44
CA GLU A 214 8.98 -0.87 6.75
C GLU A 214 9.46 -2.08 5.93
N GLU A 215 8.54 -3.00 5.62
CA GLU A 215 8.83 -4.25 4.91
C GLU A 215 8.81 -4.10 3.38
N ASP A 216 7.78 -3.46 2.84
CA ASP A 216 7.61 -3.25 1.41
C ASP A 216 7.07 -1.83 1.14
N SER A 217 7.87 -1.05 0.44
CA SER A 217 7.50 0.28 -0.03
C SER A 217 7.55 0.27 -1.53
N SER A 218 6.40 0.44 -2.18
CA SER A 218 6.29 0.37 -3.63
C SER A 218 5.15 1.23 -4.12
N PHE A 219 5.20 1.63 -5.38
CA PHE A 219 4.04 2.18 -6.05
C PHE A 219 3.75 1.43 -7.33
N ASN A 220 2.48 1.49 -7.69
CA ASN A 220 1.90 0.78 -8.80
C ASN A 220 1.00 1.72 -9.61
N VAL A 221 1.19 1.74 -10.93
CA VAL A 221 0.31 2.39 -11.89
C VAL A 221 -0.26 1.32 -12.84
N VAL A 222 -1.58 1.28 -12.94
CA VAL A 222 -2.35 0.38 -13.80
C VAL A 222 -3.18 1.21 -14.76
N GLY A 223 -3.20 0.84 -16.03
CA GLY A 223 -4.09 1.45 -17.01
C GLY A 223 -4.06 0.73 -18.36
N ARG A 224 -4.87 1.23 -19.31
CA ARG A 224 -4.93 0.70 -20.68
C ARG A 224 -3.88 1.33 -21.62
N ASP A 225 -3.54 2.59 -21.38
CA ASP A 225 -2.65 3.38 -22.26
C ASP A 225 -1.21 3.37 -21.71
N GLU A 226 -0.27 2.87 -22.52
CA GLU A 226 1.14 2.77 -22.14
C GLU A 226 1.78 4.14 -21.90
N ILE A 227 1.39 5.14 -22.70
CA ILE A 227 1.96 6.48 -22.64
C ILE A 227 1.55 7.11 -21.30
N TRP A 228 0.27 7.05 -20.97
CA TRP A 228 -0.23 7.54 -19.69
C TRP A 228 0.38 6.80 -18.50
N VAL A 229 0.41 5.45 -18.54
CA VAL A 229 1.02 4.65 -17.45
C VAL A 229 2.49 5.01 -17.27
N SER A 230 3.25 5.17 -18.36
CA SER A 230 4.66 5.53 -18.32
C SER A 230 4.91 6.93 -17.80
N GLY A 231 4.14 7.92 -18.29
CA GLY A 231 4.25 9.32 -17.85
C GLY A 231 3.94 9.45 -16.37
N THR A 232 2.81 8.88 -15.93
CA THR A 232 2.40 8.85 -14.52
C THR A 232 3.44 8.15 -13.65
N THR A 233 4.02 7.04 -14.12
CA THR A 233 5.08 6.34 -13.38
C THR A 233 6.29 7.25 -13.13
N ILE A 234 6.71 8.01 -14.13
CA ILE A 234 7.86 8.92 -14.01
C ILE A 234 7.52 10.09 -13.07
N GLU A 235 6.32 10.67 -13.22
CA GLU A 235 5.84 11.77 -12.37
C GLU A 235 5.81 11.37 -10.88
N ILE A 236 5.20 10.22 -10.57
CA ILE A 236 5.14 9.69 -9.20
C ILE A 236 6.54 9.33 -8.69
N GLU A 237 7.40 8.77 -9.54
CA GLU A 237 8.79 8.48 -9.18
C GLU A 237 9.56 9.76 -8.82
N GLU A 238 9.42 10.83 -9.60
CA GLU A 238 10.08 12.11 -9.34
C GLU A 238 9.53 12.78 -8.07
N ALA A 239 8.20 12.78 -7.89
CA ALA A 239 7.55 13.26 -6.69
C ALA A 239 8.08 12.57 -5.44
N LEU A 240 8.20 11.23 -5.45
CA LEU A 240 8.69 10.46 -4.32
C LEU A 240 10.21 10.57 -4.13
N ARG A 241 10.99 10.66 -5.22
CA ARG A 241 12.44 10.91 -5.16
C ARG A 241 12.76 12.27 -4.57
N SER A 242 11.95 13.31 -4.83
CA SER A 242 12.16 14.63 -4.22
C SER A 242 12.10 14.60 -2.69
N LYS A 243 11.39 13.61 -2.12
CA LYS A 243 11.22 13.42 -0.68
C LYS A 243 12.22 12.44 -0.06
N SER A 244 13.08 11.83 -0.89
CA SER A 244 14.20 11.01 -0.45
C SER A 244 15.51 11.75 -0.73
N SER A 245 16.36 11.94 0.28
CA SER A 245 17.68 12.52 0.00
C SER A 245 18.47 11.53 -0.88
N ARG A 246 19.09 12.01 -1.97
CA ARG A 246 19.90 11.18 -2.90
C ARG A 246 20.95 10.35 -2.16
N VAL A 247 21.37 10.85 -1.01
CA VAL A 247 22.30 10.22 -0.07
C VAL A 247 21.71 9.00 0.59
N ARG A 248 20.52 9.15 1.16
CA ARG A 248 19.82 8.06 1.85
C ARG A 248 19.62 6.90 0.88
N TRP A 249 19.23 7.19 -0.36
CA TRP A 249 19.14 6.18 -1.42
C TRP A 249 20.49 5.48 -1.69
N LEU A 250 21.59 6.23 -1.81
CA LEU A 250 22.93 5.66 -1.98
C LEU A 250 23.33 4.79 -0.77
N TYR A 251 23.01 5.23 0.44
CA TYR A 251 23.28 4.49 1.68
C TYR A 251 22.51 3.18 1.75
N GLU A 252 21.20 3.21 1.51
CA GLU A 252 20.35 2.03 1.46
C GLU A 252 20.84 1.02 0.42
N LYS A 253 21.28 1.51 -0.75
CA LYS A 253 21.75 0.64 -1.83
C LYS A 253 23.14 0.03 -1.59
N HIS A 254 24.05 0.75 -0.93
CA HIS A 254 25.47 0.34 -0.81
C HIS A 254 25.92 0.03 0.62
N GLY A 255 25.08 0.20 1.64
CA GLY A 255 25.46 -0.05 3.05
C GLY A 255 25.94 -1.48 3.28
N LEU A 256 25.33 -2.46 2.60
CA LEU A 256 25.74 -3.87 2.67
C LEU A 256 27.09 -4.15 2.00
N ASN A 257 27.50 -3.35 1.00
CA ASN A 257 28.79 -3.53 0.32
C ASN A 257 29.97 -3.25 1.27
N ILE A 258 29.79 -2.41 2.29
CA ILE A 258 30.83 -2.13 3.29
C ILE A 258 31.16 -3.39 4.08
N ASN A 259 30.15 -4.20 4.44
CA ASN A 259 30.38 -5.48 5.12
C ASN A 259 31.16 -6.47 4.25
N SER A 260 30.85 -6.53 2.95
CA SER A 260 31.59 -7.37 2.01
C SER A 260 33.06 -6.92 1.88
N VAL A 261 33.31 -5.62 1.77
CA VAL A 261 34.68 -5.08 1.72
C VAL A 261 35.43 -5.38 3.02
N ALA A 262 34.82 -5.13 4.18
CA ALA A 262 35.42 -5.43 5.48
C ALA A 262 35.78 -6.92 5.64
N PHE A 263 34.90 -7.80 5.16
CA PHE A 263 35.15 -9.24 5.18
C PHE A 263 36.30 -9.66 4.24
N LEU A 264 36.33 -9.11 3.02
CA LEU A 264 37.44 -9.36 2.08
C LEU A 264 38.77 -8.84 2.61
N THR A 265 38.80 -7.65 3.22
CA THR A 265 39.99 -7.12 3.88
C THR A 265 40.44 -8.03 5.02
N THR A 266 39.49 -8.51 5.83
CA THR A 266 39.80 -9.46 6.91
C THR A 266 40.43 -10.74 6.36
N LEU A 267 39.85 -11.34 5.31
CA LEU A 267 40.37 -12.54 4.66
C LEU A 267 41.80 -12.34 4.13
N ALA A 268 42.09 -11.19 3.52
CA ALA A 268 43.42 -10.86 3.01
C ALA A 268 44.48 -10.78 4.13
N LEU A 269 44.08 -10.42 5.35
CA LEU A 269 44.96 -10.28 6.52
C LEU A 269 45.14 -11.57 7.32
N LEU A 270 44.35 -12.62 7.07
CA LEU A 270 44.43 -13.89 7.82
C LEU A 270 45.75 -14.68 7.71
N PRO A 271 46.43 -14.74 6.55
CA PRO A 271 47.58 -15.62 6.36
C PRO A 271 48.70 -15.41 7.40
N ASP A 272 48.94 -14.15 7.77
CA ASP A 272 50.04 -13.75 8.65
C ASP A 272 49.78 -14.01 10.15
N LEU A 273 48.56 -14.43 10.49
CA LEU A 273 48.14 -14.63 11.87
C LEU A 273 48.18 -16.11 12.28
N SER A 274 48.46 -16.37 13.56
CA SER A 274 48.28 -17.69 14.17
C SER A 274 46.80 -18.07 14.27
N ILE A 275 46.50 -19.36 14.48
CA ILE A 275 45.12 -19.86 14.48
C ILE A 275 44.20 -19.15 15.47
N GLY A 276 44.68 -18.86 16.70
CA GLY A 276 43.89 -18.14 17.71
C GLY A 276 43.64 -16.68 17.34
N GLN A 277 44.64 -16.00 16.79
CA GLN A 277 44.52 -14.60 16.34
C GLN A 277 43.56 -14.47 15.14
N ARG A 278 43.52 -15.46 14.25
CA ARG A 278 42.54 -15.51 13.14
C ARG A 278 41.11 -15.52 13.66
N PHE A 279 40.80 -16.35 14.65
CA PHE A 279 39.45 -16.39 15.25
C PHE A 279 39.06 -15.07 15.91
N ILE A 280 39.99 -14.41 16.62
CA ILE A 280 39.75 -13.11 17.23
C ILE A 280 39.44 -12.05 16.16
N LEU A 281 40.25 -11.96 15.10
CA LEU A 281 40.04 -11.00 14.02
C LEU A 281 38.70 -11.23 13.32
N ILE A 282 38.37 -12.48 12.99
CA ILE A 282 37.08 -12.85 12.38
C ILE A 282 35.92 -12.47 13.30
N GLY A 283 36.02 -12.79 14.60
CA GLY A 283 34.98 -12.47 15.59
C GLY A 283 34.72 -10.96 15.67
N ILE A 284 35.77 -10.15 15.72
CA ILE A 284 35.66 -8.69 15.74
C ILE A 284 35.03 -8.17 14.45
N THR A 285 35.45 -8.68 13.28
CA THR A 285 34.84 -8.30 11.99
C THR A 285 33.34 -8.63 11.96
N ILE A 286 32.92 -9.79 12.47
CA ILE A 286 31.49 -10.15 12.55
C ILE A 286 30.75 -9.20 13.48
N ILE A 287 31.29 -8.89 14.66
CA ILE A 287 30.67 -7.96 15.62
C ILE A 287 30.51 -6.57 14.98
N LEU A 288 31.53 -6.06 14.28
CA LEU A 288 31.48 -4.79 13.58
C LEU A 288 30.43 -4.81 12.45
N ALA A 289 30.36 -5.89 11.68
CA ALA A 289 29.37 -6.03 10.60
C ALA A 289 27.92 -6.07 11.14
N LEU A 290 27.68 -6.78 12.25
CA LEU A 290 26.38 -6.81 12.93
C LEU A 290 26.01 -5.44 13.52
N GLY A 291 26.98 -4.75 14.12
CA GLY A 291 26.80 -3.39 14.63
C GLY A 291 26.43 -2.41 13.52
N LEU A 292 27.12 -2.47 12.38
CA LEU A 292 26.82 -1.64 11.21
C LEU A 292 25.44 -1.95 10.64
N LYS A 293 25.07 -3.23 10.53
CA LYS A 293 23.73 -3.64 10.09
C LYS A 293 22.66 -3.03 11.00
N LYS A 294 22.82 -3.16 12.32
CA LYS A 294 21.86 -2.59 13.29
C LYS A 294 21.76 -1.07 13.18
N LEU A 295 22.89 -0.38 13.01
CA LEU A 295 22.92 1.06 12.81
C LEU A 295 22.22 1.46 11.49
N HIS A 296 22.48 0.70 10.43
CA HIS A 296 21.86 0.89 9.12
C HIS A 296 20.35 0.72 9.18
N ASP A 297 19.86 -0.37 9.78
CA ASP A 297 18.44 -0.64 9.96
C ASP A 297 17.77 0.47 10.79
N SER A 298 18.40 0.88 11.89
CA SER A 298 17.87 1.94 12.75
C SER A 298 17.82 3.32 12.08
N THR A 299 18.78 3.64 11.21
CA THR A 299 18.90 4.96 10.57
C THR A 299 18.06 5.05 9.29
N THR A 300 17.80 3.93 8.63
CA THR A 300 17.03 3.87 7.37
C THR A 300 15.56 3.54 7.57
N ALA A 301 15.11 3.32 8.81
CA ALA A 301 13.73 2.99 9.12
C ALA A 301 12.71 3.94 8.44
N VAL A 302 11.64 3.35 7.93
CA VAL A 302 10.49 4.09 7.39
C VAL A 302 9.78 4.76 8.56
N ARG A 303 9.41 6.03 8.41
CA ARG A 303 8.66 6.77 9.43
C ARG A 303 7.56 7.58 8.76
N ILE A 304 6.34 7.46 9.26
CA ILE A 304 5.17 8.10 8.65
C ILE A 304 4.50 8.94 9.74
N PHE A 305 4.67 10.26 9.68
CA PHE A 305 4.13 11.18 10.66
C PHE A 305 2.80 11.76 10.18
N LEU A 306 1.74 11.59 10.96
CA LEU A 306 0.39 12.07 10.62
C LEU A 306 0.01 13.39 11.30
N LYS A 307 0.74 13.80 12.35
CA LYS A 307 0.50 15.07 13.04
C LYS A 307 1.35 16.22 12.47
N LYS A 308 0.88 17.46 12.67
CA LYS A 308 1.40 18.69 12.04
C LYS A 308 2.62 19.29 12.78
N ASP A 309 2.85 18.86 14.01
CA ASP A 309 3.94 19.26 14.90
C ASP A 309 5.30 18.67 14.49
N TYR A 310 5.30 17.55 13.77
CA TYR A 310 6.53 16.96 13.23
C TYR A 310 6.91 17.65 11.91
N LYS A 311 7.83 18.60 12.00
CA LYS A 311 8.53 19.17 10.84
C LYS A 311 9.82 18.41 10.59
N GLU A 312 10.23 18.40 9.33
CA GLU A 312 11.54 17.91 8.92
C GLU A 312 12.61 18.62 9.75
N ALA A 313 13.32 17.86 10.58
CA ALA A 313 14.45 18.39 11.31
C ALA A 313 15.53 18.76 10.28
N SER A 314 15.78 20.06 10.09
CA SER A 314 16.77 20.60 9.15
C SER A 314 18.23 20.20 9.48
N TYR A 315 18.44 19.40 10.52
CA TYR A 315 19.77 18.99 10.95
C TYR A 315 20.28 17.87 10.07
N ILE A 316 21.06 18.30 9.07
CA ILE A 316 22.22 17.63 8.45
C ILE A 316 21.87 16.26 7.86
N ASP A 317 22.23 16.06 6.59
CA ASP A 317 22.33 14.73 5.96
C ASP A 317 23.34 13.84 6.74
N VAL A 318 22.98 13.40 7.95
CA VAL A 318 23.69 12.41 8.79
C VAL A 318 24.10 11.19 7.96
N PRO A 319 23.33 10.71 6.97
CA PRO A 319 23.71 9.53 6.21
C PRO A 319 25.01 9.68 5.39
N ARG A 320 25.39 10.88 4.90
CA ARG A 320 26.64 11.08 4.11
C ARG A 320 27.86 10.87 4.98
N LEU A 321 27.89 11.55 6.13
CA LEU A 321 29.00 11.46 7.05
C LEU A 321 29.00 10.09 7.74
N ALA A 322 27.84 9.58 8.16
CA ALA A 322 27.76 8.30 8.85
C ALA A 322 28.26 7.13 8.00
N THR A 323 27.99 7.10 6.70
CA THR A 323 28.44 5.99 5.83
C THR A 323 29.94 5.96 5.61
N THR A 324 30.50 7.08 5.15
CA THR A 324 31.93 7.15 4.85
C THR A 324 32.74 7.07 6.14
N LEU A 325 32.29 7.70 7.22
CA LEU A 325 32.95 7.61 8.52
C LEU A 325 32.81 6.21 9.12
N ALA A 326 31.64 5.56 9.06
CA ALA A 326 31.49 4.21 9.59
C ALA A 326 32.30 3.18 8.80
N GLY A 327 32.30 3.25 7.47
CA GLY A 327 33.11 2.38 6.62
C GLY A 327 34.61 2.56 6.87
N ALA A 328 35.09 3.81 6.91
CA ALA A 328 36.48 4.12 7.23
C ALA A 328 36.85 3.70 8.66
N ALA A 329 35.96 3.92 9.63
CA ALA A 329 36.17 3.50 11.02
C ALA A 329 36.25 1.98 11.15
N ILE A 330 35.41 1.22 10.45
CA ILE A 330 35.47 -0.25 10.45
C ILE A 330 36.80 -0.74 9.87
N LEU A 331 37.22 -0.21 8.72
CA LEU A 331 38.51 -0.59 8.13
C LEU A 331 39.68 -0.20 9.03
N ALA A 332 39.64 0.98 9.66
CA ALA A 332 40.65 1.42 10.61
C ALA A 332 40.67 0.53 11.87
N LEU A 333 39.51 0.09 12.37
CA LEU A 333 39.41 -0.82 13.50
C LEU A 333 39.91 -2.22 13.15
N ILE A 334 39.62 -2.74 11.95
CA ILE A 334 40.15 -4.02 11.48
C ILE A 334 41.67 -3.94 11.35
N GLY A 335 42.21 -2.89 10.71
CA GLY A 335 43.65 -2.69 10.56
C GLY A 335 44.37 -2.48 11.90
N GLY A 336 43.76 -1.71 12.80
CA GLY A 336 44.25 -1.51 14.17
C GLY A 336 44.25 -2.80 14.99
N THR A 337 43.19 -3.60 14.88
CA THR A 337 43.09 -4.92 15.52
C THR A 337 44.16 -5.86 14.99
N TYR A 338 44.31 -5.95 13.66
CA TYR A 338 45.36 -6.76 13.03
C TYR A 338 46.74 -6.35 13.55
N ARG A 339 47.05 -5.05 13.59
CA ARG A 339 48.32 -4.54 14.11
C ARG A 339 48.54 -4.91 15.59
N LEU A 340 47.51 -4.78 16.43
CA LEU A 340 47.60 -5.18 17.83
C LEU A 340 47.86 -6.68 18.00
N LEU A 341 47.27 -7.50 17.12
CA LEU A 341 47.47 -8.94 17.10
C LEU A 341 48.89 -9.32 16.64
N THR A 342 49.52 -8.55 15.74
CA THR A 342 50.87 -8.83 15.23
C THR A 342 52.00 -8.25 16.10
N ASP A 343 51.81 -7.13 16.79
CA ASP A 343 52.87 -6.43 17.58
C ASP A 343 53.27 -7.15 18.91
N GLY A 344 52.94 -8.43 19.09
CA GLY A 344 53.36 -9.25 20.25
C GLY A 344 52.71 -8.91 21.59
N SER A 345 52.12 -7.71 21.75
CA SER A 345 51.33 -7.32 22.92
C SER A 345 50.07 -8.18 23.10
N ALA A 346 49.48 -8.66 22.00
CA ALA A 346 48.31 -9.52 22.04
C ALA A 346 48.61 -10.96 22.49
N GLN A 347 49.84 -11.46 22.33
CA GLN A 347 50.21 -12.79 22.83
C GLN A 347 49.96 -12.89 24.34
N ARG A 348 50.28 -11.83 25.11
CA ARG A 348 50.01 -11.79 26.56
C ARG A 348 48.53 -11.82 26.92
N VAL A 349 47.68 -11.17 26.12
CA VAL A 349 46.23 -11.14 26.35
C VAL A 349 45.57 -12.46 25.95
N VAL A 350 46.03 -13.07 24.85
CA VAL A 350 45.59 -14.39 24.41
C VAL A 350 46.03 -15.47 25.39
N GLU A 351 47.29 -15.43 25.85
CA GLU A 351 47.79 -16.32 26.91
C GLU A 351 46.97 -16.16 28.19
N TRP A 352 46.66 -14.92 28.61
CA TRP A 352 45.80 -14.68 29.77
C TRP A 352 44.37 -15.24 29.60
N LEU A 353 43.76 -15.08 28.42
CA LEU A 353 42.42 -15.60 28.08
C LEU A 353 42.35 -17.12 27.90
N VAL A 354 43.48 -17.77 27.58
CA VAL A 354 43.56 -19.24 27.43
C VAL A 354 43.96 -19.90 28.76
N SER A 355 44.66 -19.17 29.64
CA SER A 355 45.08 -19.64 30.97
C SER A 355 43.99 -19.53 32.05
N ASN A 356 42.93 -18.77 31.79
CA ASN A 356 41.70 -18.69 32.60
C ASN A 356 40.55 -19.30 31.82
#